data_AF-A0A958JGD1-F1
#
_entry.id   AF-A0A958JGD1-F1
#
_cell.length_a   1.000
_cell.length_b   1.000
_cell.length_c   1.000
_cell.angle_alpha   90.00
_cell.angle_beta   90.00
_cell.angle_gamma   90.00
#
_symmetry.space_group_name_H-M   'P 1'
#
loop_
_entity.id
_entity.type
_entity.pdbx_description
1 polymer ?
#
loop_
_entity_poly.entity_id
_entity_poly.type
_entity_poly.pdbx_seq_one_letter_code
_entity_poly.pdbx_strand_id
1 'polypeptide(L)' 'MPKITVYIPSRNYGHFLPVAIESVMRQIHDDWELLLIDD' A
#
# COMPACT_ATOMS: atom_id res chain seq x y z
N MET A 1 -7.64 11.34 -14.83
CA MET A 1 -7.15 11.59 -13.45
C MET A 1 -5.72 11.07 -13.37
N PRO A 2 -4.86 11.56 -12.46
CA PRO A 2 -3.49 11.05 -12.36
C PRO A 2 -3.50 9.65 -11.73
N LYS A 3 -2.66 8.77 -12.25
CA LYS A 3 -2.40 7.46 -11.64
C LYS A 3 -1.56 7.64 -10.39
N ILE A 4 -2.00 7.07 -9.27
CA ILE A 4 -1.33 7.15 -7.97
C ILE A 4 -0.56 5.87 -7.70
N THR A 5 0.72 5.97 -7.38
CA THR A 5 1.52 4.82 -6.94
C THR A 5 1.77 4.93 -5.43
N VAL A 6 1.32 3.93 -4.67
CA VAL A 6 1.55 3.84 -3.22
C VAL A 6 2.70 2.88 -2.95
N TYR A 7 3.66 3.31 -2.14
CA TYR A 7 4.87 2.55 -1.83
C TYR A 7 4.90 2.16 -0.34
N ILE A 8 4.98 0.85 -0.05
CA ILE A 8 5.12 0.33 1.31
C ILE A 8 6.40 -0.51 1.39
N PRO A 9 7.50 0.03 1.94
CA PRO A 9 8.63 -0.77 2.37
C PRO A 9 8.32 -1.40 3.73
N SER A 10 8.62 -2.68 3.91
CA SER A 10 8.49 -3.38 5.17
C SER A 10 9.73 -4.20 5.44
N ARG A 11 10.21 -4.17 6.68
CA ARG A 11 11.35 -4.96 7.14
C ARG A 11 11.05 -5.54 8.51
N ASN A 12 10.82 -6.86 8.60
CA ASN A 12 10.51 -7.56 9.86
C ASN A 12 9.29 -7.02 10.66
N TYR A 13 8.38 -6.27 10.03
CA TYR A 13 7.13 -5.74 10.63
C TYR A 13 5.87 -6.26 9.93
N GLY A 14 5.91 -7.52 9.47
CA GLY A 14 4.82 -8.15 8.73
C GLY A 14 3.47 -8.18 9.45
N HIS A 15 3.44 -8.06 10.78
CA HIS A 15 2.20 -8.04 11.55
C HIS A 15 1.37 -6.76 11.33
N PHE A 16 1.98 -5.64 10.93
CA PHE A 16 1.25 -4.41 10.59
C PHE A 16 0.86 -4.33 9.10
N LEU A 17 1.44 -5.17 8.24
CA LEU A 17 1.19 -5.15 6.80
C LEU A 17 -0.29 -5.31 6.45
N PRO A 18 -1.07 -6.23 7.05
CA PRO A 18 -2.49 -6.35 6.71
C PRO A 18 -3.26 -5.05 6.95
N VAL A 19 -3.04 -4.40 8.10
CA VAL A 19 -3.70 -3.14 8.46
C VAL A 19 -3.30 -2.01 7.51
N ALA A 20 -2.02 -1.93 7.15
CA ALA A 20 -1.51 -0.93 6.20
C ALA A 20 -2.11 -1.13 4.80
N ILE A 21 -2.15 -2.37 4.30
CA ILE A 21 -2.72 -2.71 2.99
C ILE A 21 -4.23 -2.40 2.98
N GLU A 22 -4.97 -2.82 4.01
CA GLU A 22 -6.40 -2.53 4.11
C GLU A 22 -6.71 -1.03 4.10
N SER A 23 -5.85 -0.21 4.72
CA SER A 23 -5.97 1.25 4.68
C SER A 23 -5.80 1.83 3.27
N VAL A 24 -4.88 1.27 2.48
CA VAL A 24 -4.65 1.68 1.09
C VAL A 24 -5.75 1.13 0.16
N MET A 25 -6.35 -0.02 0.46
CA MET A 25 -7.47 -0.52 -0.33
C MET A 25 -8.74 0.32 -0.19
N ARG A 26 -8.88 1.12 0.87
CA ARG A 26 -10.07 1.96 1.14
C ARG A 26 -9.97 3.38 0.57
N GLN A 27 -9.06 3.63 -0.36
CA GLN A 27 -8.95 4.95 -1.01
C GLN A 27 -10.19 5.28 -1.84
N ILE A 28 -10.50 6.58 -1.93
CA ILE A 28 -11.60 7.10 -2.76
C ILE A 28 -11.24 7.22 -4.25
N HIS A 29 -9.95 7.08 -4.58
CA HIS A 29 -9.44 7.16 -5.94
C HIS A 29 -9.32 5.75 -6.52
N ASP A 30 -9.80 5.56 -7.75
CA ASP A 30 -9.84 4.24 -8.40
C ASP A 30 -8.57 3.89 -9.18
N ASP A 31 -7.81 4.90 -9.65
CA ASP A 31 -6.64 4.71 -10.52
C ASP A 31 -5.34 4.74 -9.71
N TRP A 32 -5.05 3.61 -9.06
CA TRP A 32 -3.85 3.46 -8.24
C TRP A 32 -3.22 2.07 -8.32
N GLU A 33 -1.96 1.97 -7.91
CA GLU A 33 -1.23 0.72 -7.75
C GLU A 33 -0.47 0.68 -6.42
N LEU A 34 -0.29 -0.53 -5.87
CA LEU A 34 0.50 -0.77 -4.66
C LEU A 34 1.82 -1.45 -5.01
N LEU A 35 2.92 -0.88 -4.54
CA LEU A 35 4.23 -1.53 -4.52
C LEU A 35 4.58 -1.86 -3.07
N LEU A 36 4.49 -3.14 -2.72
CA LEU A 36 4.93 -3.68 -1.44
C LEU A 36 6.34 -4.26 -1.61
N ILE A 37 7.31 -3.70 -0.87
CA ILE A 37 8.71 -4.14 -0.93
C ILE A 37 9.12 -4.66 0.44
N ASP A 38 9.63 -5.89 0.46
CA ASP A 38 10.26 -6.49 1.63
C ASP A 38 11.76 -6.19 1.59
N ASP A 39 12.28 -5.52 2.61
CA ASP A 39 13.69 -5.07 2.74
C ASP A 39 14.47 -5.89 3.78
#